data_AF-A0A8T4SYN0-F1
#
_entry.id   AF-A0A8T4SYN0-F1
#
_cell.length_a   1.000
_cell.length_b   1.000
_cell.length_c   1.000
_cell.angle_alpha   90.00
_cell.angle_beta   90.00
_cell.angle_gamma   90.00
#
_symmetry.space_group_name_H-M   'P 1'
#
loop_
_entity.id
_entity.type
_entity.pdbx_description
1 polymer ?
#
loop_
_entity_poly.entity_id
_entity_poly.type
_entity_poly.pdbx_seq_one_letter_code
_entity_poly.pdbx_strand_id
1 'polypeptide(L)' 'MNLTDKEKEAVRLILEQHLEEIKSNEKILNQNVQLLAMEVKYEDMLKDIIKKLK' A
#
# COMPACT_ATOMS: atom_id res chain seq x y z
N MET A 1 2.55 -21.94 6.33
CA MET A 1 1.15 -21.72 6.77
C MET A 1 0.48 -20.89 5.71
N ASN A 2 -0.62 -21.38 5.13
CA ASN A 2 -1.43 -20.57 4.20
C ASN A 2 -2.43 -19.77 5.04
N LEU A 3 -2.52 -18.47 4.79
CA LEU A 3 -3.53 -17.60 5.39
C LEU A 3 -4.93 -18.12 5.01
N THR A 4 -5.85 -18.09 5.97
CA THR A 4 -7.27 -18.32 5.72
C THR A 4 -7.87 -17.16 4.92
N ASP A 5 -9.01 -17.38 4.27
CA ASP A 5 -9.65 -16.33 3.46
C ASP A 5 -10.04 -15.09 4.28
N LYS A 6 -10.41 -15.28 5.56
CA LYS A 6 -10.67 -14.17 6.50
C LYS A 6 -9.41 -13.38 6.83
N GLU A 7 -8.28 -14.05 7.02
CA GLU A 7 -7.00 -13.38 7.29
C GLU A 7 -6.49 -12.65 6.05
N LYS A 8 -6.63 -13.24 4.85
CA LYS A 8 -6.30 -12.57 3.59
C LYS A 8 -7.13 -11.30 3.39
N GLU A 9 -8.43 -11.35 3.68
CA GLU A 9 -9.30 -10.18 3.57
C GLU A 9 -8.95 -9.09 4.59
N ALA A 10 -8.66 -9.47 5.85
CA ALA A 10 -8.21 -8.51 6.86
C ALA A 10 -6.90 -7.82 6.45
N VAL A 11 -5.93 -8.58 5.94
CA VAL A 11 -4.66 -8.04 5.43
C VAL A 11 -4.91 -7.15 4.21
N ARG A 12 -5.79 -7.55 3.29
CA ARG A 12 -6.14 -6.73 2.11
C ARG A 12 -6.68 -5.36 2.50
N LEU A 13 -7.60 -5.31 3.45
CA LEU A 13 -8.18 -4.05 3.94
C LEU A 13 -7.12 -3.12 4.54
N ILE A 14 -6.18 -3.65 5.32
CA ILE A 14 -5.08 -2.86 5.91
C ILE A 14 -4.17 -2.30 4.81
N LEU A 15 -3.84 -3.11 3.80
CA LEU A 15 -2.99 -2.67 2.69
C LEU A 15 -3.71 -1.61 1.82
N GLU A 16 -5.02 -1.74 1.61
CA GLU A 16 -5.83 -0.75 0.92
C GLU A 16 -5.88 0.58 1.69
N GLN A 17 -5.98 0.53 3.03
CA GLN A 17 -5.93 1.73 3.87
C GLN A 17 -4.58 2.47 3.75
N HIS A 18 -3.46 1.75 3.75
CA HIS A 18 -2.14 2.36 3.53
C HIS A 18 -2.00 2.99 2.14
N LEU A 19 -2.61 2.41 1.10
CA LEU A 19 -2.63 3.03 -0.23
C LEU A 19 -3.39 4.35 -0.25
N GLU A 20 -4.47 4.48 0.52
CA GLU A 20 -5.20 5.75 0.66
C GLU A 20 -4.39 6.80 1.41
N GLU A 21 -3.65 6.42 2.46
CA GLU A 21 -2.75 7.31 3.20
C GLU A 21 -1.65 7.89 2.30
N ILE A 22 -1.03 7.07 1.43
CA ILE A 22 -0.03 7.53 0.45
C ILE A 22 -0.63 8.59 -0.48
N LYS A 23 -1.81 8.33 -1.06
CA LYS A 23 -2.50 9.28 -1.95
C LYS A 23 -2.90 10.58 -1.24
N SER A 24 -3.25 10.49 0.04
CA SER A 24 -3.53 11.67 0.86
C SER A 24 -2.25 12.50 1.08
N ASN A 25 -1.12 11.84 1.32
CA ASN A 25 0.17 12.49 1.55
C ASN A 25 0.72 13.15 0.26
N GLU A 26 0.54 12.54 -0.91
CA GLU A 26 0.89 13.15 -2.21
C GLU A 26 0.22 14.52 -2.41
N LYS A 27 -1.03 14.67 -1.94
CA LYS A 27 -1.75 15.96 -2.04
C LYS A 27 -1.21 17.02 -1.08
N ILE A 28 -0.54 16.60 0.00
CA ILE A 28 -0.16 17.48 1.10
C ILE A 28 1.21 18.12 0.86
N LEU A 29 2.07 17.61 -0.03
CA LEU A 29 3.46 18.06 -0.03
C LEU A 29 4.08 18.34 -1.40
N ASN A 30 4.62 19.56 -1.44
CA ASN A 30 5.83 19.97 -2.14
C ASN A 30 7.05 19.16 -1.60
N GLN A 31 6.98 17.83 -1.71
CA GLN A 31 7.84 16.85 -1.02
C GLN A 31 9.19 16.73 -1.71
N ASN A 32 10.22 16.37 -0.93
CA ASN A 32 11.54 16.06 -1.48
C ASN A 32 11.44 14.89 -2.47
N VAL A 33 12.07 15.00 -3.64
CA VAL A 33 12.03 14.00 -4.73
C VAL A 33 12.41 12.59 -4.26
N GLN A 34 13.31 12.45 -3.27
CA GLN A 34 13.68 11.16 -2.71
C GLN A 34 12.55 10.49 -1.93
N LEU A 35 11.74 11.28 -1.21
CA LEU A 35 10.58 10.78 -0.48
C LEU A 35 9.50 10.32 -1.46
N LEU A 36 9.24 11.12 -2.51
CA LEU A 36 8.29 10.78 -3.56
C LEU A 36 8.66 9.45 -4.25
N ALA A 37 9.94 9.28 -4.59
CA ALA A 37 10.44 8.05 -5.21
C ALA A 37 10.32 6.82 -4.27
N MET A 38 10.39 7.04 -2.95
CA MET A 38 10.22 5.99 -1.96
C MET A 38 8.73 5.63 -1.77
N GLU A 39 7.84 6.62 -1.80
CA GLU A 39 6.39 6.43 -1.76
C GLU A 39 5.89 5.64 -2.96
N VAL A 40 6.35 5.96 -4.18
CA VAL A 40 6.01 5.18 -5.40
C VAL A 40 6.42 3.72 -5.27
N LYS A 41 7.65 3.45 -4.81
CA LYS A 41 8.13 2.07 -4.61
C LYS A 41 7.33 1.32 -3.54
N TYR A 42 6.94 2.03 -2.48
CA TYR A 42 6.11 1.48 -1.42
C TYR A 42 4.70 1.17 -1.93
N GLU A 43 4.10 2.07 -2.71
CA GLU A 43 2.80 1.87 -3.37
C GLU A 43 2.80 0.64 -4.28
N ASP A 44 3.83 0.49 -5.12
CA ASP A 44 4.00 -0.66 -6.02
C ASP A 44 4.12 -1.97 -5.24
N MET A 45 4.90 -1.97 -4.15
CA MET A 45 5.03 -3.14 -3.28
C MET A 45 3.68 -3.54 -2.66
N LEU A 46 2.89 -2.58 -2.17
CA LEU A 46 1.57 -2.86 -1.59
C LEU A 46 0.61 -3.44 -2.63
N LYS A 47 0.58 -2.88 -3.85
CA LYS A 47 -0.22 -3.41 -4.97
C LYS A 47 0.15 -4.84 -5.33
N ASP A 48 1.44 -5.16 -5.34
CA ASP A 48 1.94 -6.50 -5.62
C ASP A 48 1.53 -7.52 -4.53
N ILE A 49 1.56 -7.11 -3.27
CA ILE A 49 1.11 -7.96 -2.16
C ILE A 49 -0.41 -8.20 -2.28
N ILE A 50 -1.21 -7.16 -2.52
CA ILE A 50 -2.67 -7.28 -2.71
C ILE A 50 -2.98 -8.24 -3.87
N LYS A 51 -2.24 -8.17 -4.98
CA LYS A 51 -2.42 -9.06 -6.14
C LYS A 51 -2.17 -10.53 -5.80
N LYS A 52 -1.24 -10.81 -4.88
CA LYS A 52 -0.91 -12.17 -4.40
C LYS A 52 -1.90 -12.69 -3.34
N LEU A 53 -2.72 -11.82 -2.77
CA LEU A 53 -3.76 -12.19 -1.80
C LEU A 53 -5.08 -12.60 -2.47
N LYS A 54 -5.28 -12.28 -3.76
CA LYS A 54 -6.35 -12.80 -4.60
C LYS A 54 -6.09 -14.24 -5.03
#